data_AF-A0A5F2AXV3-F1
#
_entry.id   AF-A0A5F2AXV3-F1
#
_cell.length_a   1.000
_cell.length_b   1.000
_cell.length_c   1.000
_cell.angle_alpha   90.00
_cell.angle_beta   90.00
_cell.angle_gamma   90.00
#
_symmetry.space_group_name_H-M   'P 1'
#
loop_
_entity.id
_entity.type
_entity.pdbx_description
1 polymer ?
#
loop_
_entity_poly.entity_id
_entity_poly.type
_entity_poly.pdbx_seq_one_letter_code
_entity_poly.pdbx_strand_id
1 'polypeptide(L)'
;MNLSHSLVQKQTQKLVMTQDLRQSIELLPLSTLELSDRISSELVENPMLEEEYASERNRTPDLYSRDDLRRKEKNDFIKNSDVTWQDNFSLDRAGSAGSDASDRNQKYIESSPEKSSLSEHLLWQLRLSSLKPEGISIGEILISMLDDHGFIAIPIQDLCAEMKLNEKKVRKVLDQIHRLDPIGIGAKDVQETLLIQAKILKPEDEKLHTLIRDHIKDLEKLDYKTISKKMEISLEAVESLASEIKKLEPYPATLYTPNKPDYVIPDVIVREVEGEFDIYINDEWIPRLKINKEYKNILKNAKETDKEYITSKLGSAEWLIRSVNQRRQTLFKVTSAIIEMQTAFFQKGIQHIKPLTLKDIAEKLDMHESTVSRITSNKYIQTSRGILELKWFFSSGVRSAEGGIESSKKIHDLIRNLVKEEQSDNPLSDQEIVEAIGKQGIEIARRTVAKYRKILKILPSSQRKKVKSLESR
;
A
#
# COMPACT_ATOMS: atom_id res chain seq x y z
N MET A 1 8.01 -43.02 60.84
CA MET A 1 8.00 -41.83 59.96
C MET A 1 6.69 -41.86 59.19
N ASN A 2 5.68 -41.10 59.62
CA ASN A 2 4.38 -41.04 58.94
C ASN A 2 4.47 -40.02 57.81
N LEU A 3 4.47 -40.48 56.56
CA LEU A 3 4.31 -39.62 55.39
C LEU A 3 2.86 -39.17 55.29
N SER A 4 2.60 -37.92 55.69
CA SER A 4 1.35 -37.23 55.42
C SER A 4 1.33 -36.81 53.93
N HIS A 5 0.57 -37.55 53.12
CA HIS A 5 0.24 -37.11 51.78
C HIS A 5 -0.73 -35.92 51.86
N SER A 6 -0.23 -34.71 51.63
CA SER A 6 -1.08 -33.53 51.40
C SER A 6 -1.43 -33.45 49.92
N LEU A 7 -2.72 -33.55 49.61
CA LEU A 7 -3.25 -33.26 48.28
C LEU A 7 -3.37 -31.74 48.13
N VAL A 8 -2.49 -31.15 47.30
CA VAL A 8 -2.58 -29.74 46.91
C VAL A 8 -3.34 -29.65 45.59
N GLN A 9 -4.58 -29.19 45.64
CA GLN A 9 -5.39 -28.91 44.46
C GLN A 9 -4.92 -27.59 43.82
N LYS A 10 -4.15 -27.68 42.73
CA LYS A 10 -3.83 -26.52 41.88
C LYS A 10 -4.96 -26.30 40.86
N GLN A 11 -5.83 -25.34 41.13
CA GLN A 11 -6.80 -24.85 40.16
C GLN A 11 -6.09 -23.95 39.15
N THR A 12 -5.95 -24.42 37.90
CA THR A 12 -5.45 -23.58 36.80
C THR A 12 -6.65 -23.22 35.92
N GLN A 13 -6.98 -21.93 35.84
CA GLN A 13 -7.96 -21.44 34.87
C GLN A 13 -7.31 -21.46 33.48
N LYS A 14 -7.47 -22.56 32.74
CA LYS A 14 -7.25 -22.54 31.29
C LYS A 14 -8.48 -21.92 30.66
N LEU A 15 -8.34 -20.72 30.09
CA LEU A 15 -9.30 -20.19 29.13
C LEU A 15 -9.42 -21.19 27.98
N VAL A 16 -10.45 -22.01 28.01
CA VAL A 16 -10.80 -22.89 26.90
C VAL A 16 -11.27 -21.97 25.78
N MET A 17 -10.44 -21.78 24.75
CA MET A 17 -10.86 -21.08 23.54
C MET A 17 -12.02 -21.83 22.92
N THR A 18 -13.21 -21.22 22.91
CA THR A 18 -14.33 -21.72 22.13
C THR A 18 -14.02 -21.54 20.64
N GLN A 19 -14.55 -22.43 19.80
CA GLN A 19 -14.39 -22.37 18.34
C GLN A 19 -14.80 -21.00 17.78
N ASP A 20 -15.87 -20.42 18.35
CA ASP A 20 -16.38 -19.09 18.05
C ASP A 20 -15.37 -17.95 18.33
N LEU A 21 -14.62 -18.05 19.44
CA LEU A 21 -13.57 -17.08 19.78
C LEU A 21 -12.38 -17.22 18.82
N ARG A 22 -12.04 -18.44 18.41
CA ARG A 22 -10.94 -18.68 17.46
C ARG A 22 -11.27 -18.12 16.07
N GLN A 23 -12.47 -18.39 15.57
CA GLN A 23 -12.90 -17.88 14.26
C GLN A 23 -13.07 -16.35 14.26
N SER A 24 -13.49 -15.74 15.38
CA SER A 24 -13.71 -14.29 15.44
C SER A 24 -12.38 -13.54 15.48
N ILE A 25 -11.36 -14.16 16.08
CA ILE A 25 -9.98 -13.74 16.02
C ILE A 25 -9.42 -13.77 14.60
N GLU A 26 -9.77 -14.79 13.79
CA GLU A 26 -9.34 -14.91 12.40
C GLU A 26 -9.92 -13.79 11.53
N LEU A 27 -11.12 -13.30 11.86
CA LEU A 27 -11.75 -12.17 11.16
C LEU A 27 -11.13 -10.82 11.51
N LEU A 28 -10.46 -10.61 12.64
CA LEU A 28 -9.90 -9.30 13.03
C LEU A 28 -8.77 -8.77 12.13
N PRO A 29 -7.77 -9.57 11.71
CA PRO A 29 -6.66 -9.09 10.89
C PRO A 29 -7.00 -8.90 9.40
N LEU A 30 -8.07 -9.54 8.89
CA LEU A 30 -8.38 -9.53 7.45
C LEU A 30 -8.49 -8.11 6.89
N SER A 31 -8.07 -7.87 5.66
CA SER A 31 -8.37 -6.60 4.96
C SER A 31 -9.88 -6.45 4.71
N THR A 32 -10.35 -5.26 4.33
CA THR A 32 -11.75 -5.06 3.92
C THR A 32 -12.11 -5.90 2.70
N LEU A 33 -11.19 -6.01 1.73
CA LEU A 33 -11.35 -6.86 0.55
C LEU A 33 -11.45 -8.35 0.93
N GLU A 34 -10.51 -8.85 1.74
CA GLU A 34 -10.53 -10.24 2.22
C GLU A 34 -11.80 -10.54 3.05
N LEU A 35 -12.27 -9.58 3.84
CA LEU A 35 -13.51 -9.72 4.59
C LEU A 35 -14.72 -9.79 3.65
N SER A 36 -14.76 -8.97 2.61
CA SER A 36 -15.80 -9.00 1.58
C SER A 36 -15.81 -10.35 0.84
N ASP A 37 -14.64 -10.85 0.43
CA ASP A 37 -14.51 -12.15 -0.22
C ASP A 37 -14.94 -13.30 0.69
N ARG A 38 -14.63 -13.20 1.99
CA ARG A 38 -15.09 -14.19 2.96
C ARG A 38 -16.60 -14.13 3.12
N ILE A 39 -17.18 -12.93 3.24
CA ILE A 39 -18.63 -12.75 3.38
C ILE A 39 -19.36 -13.25 2.12
N SER A 40 -18.85 -12.98 0.93
CA SER A 40 -19.46 -13.46 -0.32
C SER A 40 -19.43 -14.99 -0.41
N SER A 41 -18.33 -15.63 0.00
CA SER A 41 -18.25 -17.09 0.09
C SER A 41 -19.29 -17.68 1.06
N GLU A 42 -19.45 -17.07 2.24
CA GLU A 42 -20.43 -17.50 3.25
C GLU A 42 -21.88 -17.26 2.79
N LEU A 43 -22.12 -16.20 2.00
CA LEU A 43 -23.43 -15.89 1.43
C LEU A 43 -23.84 -16.94 0.37
N VAL A 44 -22.89 -17.50 -0.37
CA VAL A 44 -23.13 -18.63 -1.29
C VAL A 44 -23.36 -19.95 -0.53
N GLU A 45 -22.61 -20.19 0.54
CA GLU A 45 -22.68 -21.45 1.31
C GLU A 45 -23.83 -21.51 2.32
N ASN A 46 -24.38 -20.37 2.72
CA ASN A 46 -25.40 -20.27 3.76
C ASN A 46 -26.71 -19.66 3.23
N PRO A 47 -27.74 -20.47 2.99
CA PRO A 47 -29.03 -19.99 2.47
C PRO A 47 -29.79 -19.09 3.46
N MET A 48 -29.35 -18.99 4.73
CA MET A 48 -29.96 -18.13 5.74
C MET A 48 -29.52 -16.67 5.67
N LEU A 49 -28.42 -16.39 4.95
CA LEU A 49 -27.86 -15.04 4.82
C LEU A 49 -28.41 -14.36 3.57
N GLU A 50 -28.87 -13.13 3.74
CA GLU A 50 -29.30 -12.24 2.65
C GLU A 50 -28.49 -10.95 2.69
N GLU A 51 -28.15 -10.47 1.50
CA GLU A 51 -27.61 -9.14 1.28
C GLU A 51 -28.76 -8.12 1.22
N GLU A 52 -28.77 -7.17 2.14
CA GLU A 52 -29.68 -6.04 2.07
C GLU A 52 -29.11 -5.02 1.06
N TYR A 53 -29.63 -5.03 -0.17
CA TYR A 53 -29.35 -3.98 -1.15
C TYR A 53 -29.88 -2.64 -0.63
N ALA A 54 -29.01 -1.86 0.01
CA ALA A 54 -29.33 -0.50 0.39
C ALA A 54 -29.59 0.30 -0.91
N SER A 55 -30.84 0.75 -1.09
CA SER A 55 -31.18 1.74 -2.12
C SER A 55 -30.21 2.92 -1.97
N GLU A 56 -29.68 3.45 -3.08
CA GLU A 56 -28.58 4.45 -3.12
C GLU A 56 -28.78 5.68 -2.20
N ARG A 57 -30.02 5.95 -1.75
CA ARG A 57 -30.36 6.99 -0.77
C ARG A 57 -29.84 6.75 0.66
N ASN A 58 -29.47 5.53 1.03
CA ASN A 58 -28.96 5.19 2.36
C ASN A 58 -27.41 5.08 2.43
N ARG A 59 -26.69 5.49 1.39
CA ARG A 59 -25.21 5.48 1.33
C ARG A 59 -24.54 6.64 2.07
N THR A 60 -25.25 7.36 2.93
CA THR A 60 -24.58 8.21 3.91
C THR A 60 -24.04 7.30 5.02
N PRO A 61 -22.73 7.34 5.35
CA PRO A 61 -22.21 6.60 6.49
C PRO A 61 -23.03 6.99 7.73
N ASP A 62 -23.59 6.01 8.43
CA ASP A 62 -24.34 6.25 9.67
C ASP A 62 -23.45 7.11 10.60
N LEU A 63 -23.87 8.37 10.83
CA LEU A 63 -23.26 9.31 11.75
C LEU A 63 -23.41 8.75 13.16
N TYR A 64 -22.41 8.05 13.68
CA TYR A 64 -22.34 7.72 15.09
C TYR A 64 -21.63 8.86 15.82
N SER A 65 -22.40 9.89 16.20
CA SER A 65 -21.91 10.89 17.15
C SER A 65 -21.73 10.25 18.53
N ARG A 66 -20.79 10.77 19.34
CA ARG A 66 -20.50 10.32 20.71
C ARG A 66 -21.77 10.26 21.60
N ASP A 67 -22.78 11.06 21.27
CA ASP A 67 -24.09 11.07 21.95
C ASP A 67 -24.96 9.83 21.69
N ASP A 68 -24.83 9.15 20.54
CA ASP A 68 -25.64 7.95 20.24
C ASP A 68 -25.15 6.71 20.99
N LEU A 69 -23.88 6.67 21.39
CA LEU A 69 -23.34 5.66 22.31
C LEU A 69 -23.89 5.83 23.74
N ARG A 70 -23.98 7.07 24.22
CA ARG A 70 -24.61 7.40 25.51
C ARG A 70 -26.10 7.05 25.54
N ARG A 71 -26.80 7.20 24.41
CA ARG A 71 -28.20 6.78 24.26
C ARG A 71 -28.35 5.26 24.24
N LYS A 72 -27.42 4.51 23.64
CA LYS A 72 -27.43 3.04 23.68
C LYS A 72 -27.13 2.47 25.07
N GLU A 73 -26.17 3.02 25.80
CA GLU A 73 -25.89 2.60 27.19
C GLU A 73 -27.07 2.84 28.14
N LYS A 74 -27.84 3.92 27.95
CA LYS A 74 -29.09 4.14 28.70
C LYS A 74 -30.24 3.23 28.27
N ASN A 75 -30.31 2.86 26.99
CA ASN A 75 -31.36 1.98 26.47
C ASN A 75 -31.21 0.52 26.90
N ASP A 76 -30.00 0.07 27.25
CA ASP A 76 -29.77 -1.28 27.78
C ASP A 76 -30.25 -1.42 29.24
N PHE A 77 -30.47 -0.32 29.96
CA PHE A 77 -31.06 -0.34 31.32
C PHE A 77 -32.60 -0.29 31.36
N ILE A 78 -33.27 0.00 30.24
CA ILE A 78 -34.73 0.25 30.19
C ILE A 78 -35.50 -0.86 29.45
N LYS A 79 -34.82 -1.84 28.82
CA LYS A 79 -35.48 -2.96 28.12
C LYS A 79 -35.93 -4.07 29.07
N ASN A 80 -36.89 -3.74 29.93
CA ASN A 80 -37.81 -4.68 30.56
C ASN A 80 -39.22 -4.05 30.59
N SER A 81 -39.80 -3.83 29.40
CA SER A 81 -41.25 -3.77 29.18
C SER A 81 -41.53 -3.55 27.69
N ASP A 82 -42.55 -4.26 27.23
CA ASP A 82 -43.07 -4.32 25.86
C ASP A 82 -43.09 -2.98 25.12
N VAL A 83 -42.53 -2.95 23.89
CA VAL A 83 -42.95 -2.00 22.87
C VAL A 83 -43.00 -2.69 21.50
N THR A 84 -44.24 -2.81 21.05
CA THR A 84 -44.76 -3.20 19.75
C THR A 84 -44.11 -2.41 18.59
N TRP A 85 -43.47 -3.13 17.68
CA TRP A 85 -42.95 -2.60 16.41
C TRP A 85 -44.01 -2.68 15.30
N GLN A 86 -44.98 -1.77 15.33
CA GLN A 86 -45.90 -1.57 14.21
C GLN A 86 -46.03 -0.08 13.90
N ASP A 87 -46.05 0.18 12.59
CA ASP A 87 -46.40 1.43 11.92
C ASP A 87 -45.43 2.61 12.00
N ASN A 88 -44.54 2.68 11.01
CA ASN A 88 -44.62 3.78 10.04
C ASN A 88 -43.78 3.49 8.80
N PHE A 89 -44.21 4.07 7.67
CA PHE A 89 -43.66 4.02 6.32
C PHE A 89 -44.21 2.93 5.39
N SER A 90 -45.47 3.13 5.01
CA SER A 90 -45.89 2.94 3.62
C SER A 90 -45.75 4.27 2.89
N LEU A 91 -44.93 4.32 1.83
CA LEU A 91 -45.02 5.32 0.77
C LEU A 91 -44.35 4.78 -0.52
N ASP A 92 -45.23 4.45 -1.45
CA ASP A 92 -45.11 4.47 -2.90
C ASP A 92 -44.03 3.68 -3.65
N ARG A 93 -44.56 2.75 -4.46
CA ARG A 93 -43.96 2.11 -5.63
C ARG A 93 -43.19 3.13 -6.49
N ALA A 94 -41.88 2.97 -6.57
CA ALA A 94 -41.07 3.53 -7.66
C ALA A 94 -40.67 2.40 -8.61
N GLY A 95 -40.99 2.59 -9.89
CA GLY A 95 -40.82 1.62 -10.96
C GLY A 95 -39.36 1.30 -11.29
N SER A 96 -39.22 0.16 -11.96
CA SER A 96 -38.04 -0.37 -12.64
C SER A 96 -37.24 0.70 -13.38
N ALA A 97 -36.15 1.18 -12.76
CA ALA A 97 -35.11 2.02 -13.39
C ALA A 97 -33.70 1.41 -13.21
N GLY A 98 -33.62 0.11 -12.90
CA GLY A 98 -32.37 -0.56 -12.52
C GLY A 98 -31.48 -1.01 -13.68
N SER A 99 -32.04 -1.39 -14.84
CA SER A 99 -31.20 -1.97 -15.91
C SER A 99 -30.54 -0.93 -16.82
N ASP A 100 -31.11 0.27 -16.95
CA ASP A 100 -30.58 1.31 -17.86
C ASP A 100 -29.38 2.06 -17.26
N ALA A 101 -29.29 2.10 -15.92
CA ALA A 101 -28.17 2.70 -15.19
C ALA A 101 -26.92 1.79 -15.19
N SER A 102 -27.10 0.48 -15.04
CA SER A 102 -26.00 -0.49 -15.16
C SER A 102 -25.44 -0.52 -16.58
N ASP A 103 -26.30 -0.46 -17.58
CA ASP A 103 -25.91 -0.52 -19.01
C ASP A 103 -25.18 0.75 -19.47
N ARG A 104 -25.49 1.91 -18.87
CA ARG A 104 -24.72 3.14 -19.07
C ARG A 104 -23.33 3.07 -18.42
N ASN A 105 -23.24 2.60 -17.17
CA ASN A 105 -21.95 2.46 -16.49
C ASN A 105 -21.03 1.46 -17.20
N GLN A 106 -21.60 0.36 -17.70
CA GLN A 106 -20.90 -0.64 -18.52
C GLN A 106 -20.31 0.00 -19.79
N LYS A 107 -21.11 0.80 -20.52
CA LYS A 107 -20.66 1.51 -21.72
C LYS A 107 -19.57 2.56 -21.46
N TYR A 108 -19.55 3.20 -20.28
CA TYR A 108 -18.46 4.11 -19.89
C TYR A 108 -17.15 3.37 -19.59
N ILE A 109 -17.23 2.18 -19.00
CA ILE A 109 -16.06 1.33 -18.78
C ILE A 109 -15.54 0.80 -20.11
N GLU A 110 -16.42 0.33 -20.99
CA GLU A 110 -16.07 -0.20 -22.32
C GLU A 110 -15.57 0.87 -23.32
N SER A 111 -15.97 2.13 -23.13
CA SER A 111 -15.52 3.26 -23.97
C SER A 111 -14.31 4.00 -23.41
N SER A 112 -13.77 3.56 -22.27
CA SER A 112 -12.53 4.12 -21.75
C SER A 112 -11.39 3.69 -22.69
N PRO A 113 -10.64 4.64 -23.30
CA PRO A 113 -9.53 4.29 -24.17
C PRO A 113 -8.45 3.60 -23.33
N GLU A 114 -8.31 2.29 -23.48
CA GLU A 114 -7.14 1.58 -22.99
C GLU A 114 -5.92 2.17 -23.71
N LYS A 115 -4.97 2.71 -22.95
CA LYS A 115 -3.70 3.12 -23.52
C LYS A 115 -3.05 1.86 -24.10
N SER A 116 -2.73 1.88 -25.38
CA SER A 116 -2.07 0.77 -26.07
C SER A 116 -0.85 0.32 -25.27
N SER A 117 -0.76 -0.97 -24.98
CA SER A 117 0.39 -1.54 -24.29
C SER A 117 1.66 -1.35 -25.12
N LEU A 118 2.83 -1.34 -24.46
CA LEU A 118 4.12 -1.27 -25.15
C LEU A 118 4.24 -2.37 -26.21
N SER A 119 3.82 -3.59 -25.85
CA SER A 119 3.85 -4.75 -26.75
C SER A 119 2.99 -4.53 -27.98
N GLU A 120 1.77 -4.00 -27.84
CA GLU A 120 0.91 -3.66 -29.00
C GLU A 120 1.52 -2.57 -29.87
N HIS A 121 2.11 -1.54 -29.26
CA HIS A 121 2.77 -0.46 -29.99
C HIS A 121 3.94 -0.98 -30.83
N LEU A 122 4.81 -1.80 -30.24
CA LEU A 122 5.94 -2.41 -30.94
C LEU A 122 5.50 -3.40 -32.01
N LEU A 123 4.46 -4.20 -31.75
CA LEU A 123 3.90 -5.13 -32.74
C LEU A 123 3.33 -4.38 -33.94
N TRP A 124 2.65 -3.26 -33.70
CA TRP A 124 2.16 -2.40 -34.77
C TRP A 124 3.30 -1.84 -35.62
N GLN A 125 4.37 -1.33 -35.01
CA GLN A 125 5.54 -0.84 -35.75
C GLN A 125 6.28 -1.95 -36.49
N LEU A 126 6.39 -3.14 -35.88
CA LEU A 126 7.07 -4.26 -36.49
C LEU A 126 6.33 -4.74 -37.75
N ARG A 127 4.99 -4.72 -37.73
CA ARG A 127 4.15 -5.01 -38.89
C ARG A 127 4.26 -3.95 -40.00
N LEU A 128 4.56 -2.70 -39.64
CA LEU A 128 4.86 -1.64 -40.60
C LEU A 128 6.27 -1.73 -41.18
N SER A 129 7.19 -2.40 -40.48
CA SER A 129 8.55 -2.62 -40.97
C SER A 129 8.57 -3.64 -42.13
N SER A 130 9.44 -3.41 -43.11
CA SER A 130 9.60 -4.30 -44.29
C SER A 130 10.41 -5.56 -43.97
N LEU A 131 9.99 -6.34 -42.97
CA LEU A 131 10.59 -7.62 -42.60
C LEU A 131 9.99 -8.79 -43.40
N LYS A 132 10.81 -9.81 -43.66
CA LYS A 132 10.32 -11.10 -44.16
C LYS A 132 9.37 -11.74 -43.13
N PRO A 133 8.41 -12.60 -43.53
CA PRO A 133 7.48 -13.25 -42.60
C PRO A 133 8.20 -14.00 -41.46
N GLU A 134 9.31 -14.68 -41.75
CA GLU A 134 10.15 -15.31 -40.71
C GLU A 134 10.73 -14.31 -39.70
N GLY A 135 11.09 -13.10 -40.17
CA GLY A 135 11.61 -12.03 -39.31
C GLY A 135 10.53 -11.40 -38.44
N ILE A 136 9.30 -11.35 -38.94
CA ILE A 136 8.14 -10.90 -38.16
C ILE A 136 7.88 -11.84 -36.98
N SER A 137 7.83 -13.16 -37.23
CA SER A 137 7.64 -14.15 -36.16
C SER A 137 8.73 -14.09 -35.08
N ILE A 138 10.00 -13.92 -35.48
CA ILE A 138 11.11 -13.73 -34.52
C ILE A 138 10.92 -12.43 -33.72
N GLY A 139 10.45 -11.37 -34.37
CA GLY A 139 10.18 -10.10 -33.74
C GLY A 139 9.04 -10.16 -32.72
N GLU A 140 7.95 -10.85 -33.03
CA GLU A 140 6.83 -11.07 -32.11
C GLU A 140 7.28 -11.81 -30.85
N ILE A 141 8.14 -12.83 -31.00
CA ILE A 141 8.74 -13.56 -29.86
C ILE A 141 9.58 -12.61 -29.00
N LEU A 142 10.47 -11.82 -29.61
CA LEU A 142 11.34 -10.90 -28.87
C LEU A 142 10.53 -9.82 -28.13
N ILE A 143 9.47 -9.28 -28.74
CA ILE A 143 8.59 -8.30 -28.10
C ILE A 143 7.85 -8.93 -26.91
N SER A 144 7.42 -10.19 -27.03
CA SER A 144 6.75 -10.90 -25.92
C SER A 144 7.66 -11.19 -24.72
N MET A 145 8.97 -11.12 -24.91
CA MET A 145 9.99 -11.37 -23.87
C MET A 145 10.50 -10.08 -23.21
N LEU A 146 9.94 -8.93 -23.55
CA LEU A 146 10.31 -7.66 -22.94
C LEU A 146 9.75 -7.56 -21.52
N ASP A 147 10.60 -7.20 -20.57
CA ASP A 147 10.18 -6.83 -19.22
C ASP A 147 9.48 -5.45 -19.21
N ASP A 148 8.86 -5.08 -18.08
CA ASP A 148 8.21 -3.76 -17.85
C ASP A 148 9.16 -2.56 -18.07
N HIS A 149 10.47 -2.81 -18.02
CA HIS A 149 11.53 -1.82 -18.27
C HIS A 149 12.02 -1.80 -19.73
N GLY A 150 11.57 -2.72 -20.57
CA GLY A 150 11.93 -2.82 -21.99
C GLY A 150 13.23 -3.59 -22.27
N PHE A 151 13.69 -4.40 -21.32
CA PHE A 151 14.88 -5.25 -21.46
C PHE A 151 14.53 -6.68 -21.84
N ILE A 152 15.48 -7.36 -22.49
CA ILE A 152 15.45 -8.81 -22.71
C ILE A 152 16.51 -9.44 -21.81
N ALA A 153 16.08 -10.00 -20.69
CA ALA A 153 16.98 -10.60 -19.70
C ALA A 153 17.68 -11.87 -20.22
N ILE A 154 17.03 -12.60 -21.14
CA ILE A 154 17.52 -13.89 -21.65
C ILE A 154 18.63 -13.64 -22.69
N PRO A 155 19.79 -14.31 -22.58
CA PRO A 155 20.83 -14.19 -23.58
C PRO A 155 20.38 -14.80 -24.92
N ILE A 156 20.74 -14.13 -26.01
CA ILE A 156 20.38 -14.49 -27.39
C ILE A 156 20.79 -15.93 -27.75
N GLN A 157 21.85 -16.45 -27.12
CA GLN A 157 22.36 -17.81 -27.35
C GLN A 157 21.37 -18.88 -26.86
N ASP A 158 20.80 -18.68 -25.68
CA ASP A 158 19.83 -19.60 -25.08
C ASP A 158 18.52 -19.58 -25.89
N LEU A 159 18.09 -18.39 -26.33
CA LEU A 159 16.94 -18.23 -27.23
C LEU A 159 17.13 -18.97 -28.56
N CYS A 160 18.33 -18.94 -29.13
CA CYS A 160 18.62 -19.64 -30.38
C CYS A 160 18.61 -21.16 -30.19
N ALA A 161 19.06 -21.66 -29.03
CA ALA A 161 19.08 -23.08 -28.70
C ALA A 161 17.68 -23.66 -28.49
N GLU A 162 16.82 -22.94 -27.76
CA GLU A 162 15.45 -23.39 -27.49
C GLU A 162 14.56 -23.37 -28.74
N MET A 163 14.65 -22.30 -29.54
CA MET A 163 13.76 -22.08 -30.69
C MET A 163 14.34 -22.64 -32.01
N LYS A 164 15.54 -23.22 -32.00
CA LYS A 164 16.29 -23.69 -33.19
C LYS A 164 16.42 -22.60 -34.27
N LEU A 165 16.63 -21.35 -33.85
CA LEU A 165 16.74 -20.20 -34.74
C LEU A 165 18.20 -19.91 -35.10
N ASN A 166 18.41 -19.33 -36.29
CA ASN A 166 19.74 -18.90 -36.70
C ASN A 166 20.10 -17.57 -36.01
N GLU A 167 21.16 -17.58 -35.19
CA GLU A 167 21.64 -16.43 -34.44
C GLU A 167 21.85 -15.17 -35.32
N LYS A 168 22.33 -15.36 -36.56
CA LYS A 168 22.53 -14.24 -37.50
C LYS A 168 21.22 -13.56 -37.91
N LYS A 169 20.12 -14.31 -38.01
CA LYS A 169 18.79 -13.75 -38.32
C LYS A 169 18.22 -13.02 -37.10
N VAL A 170 18.35 -13.62 -35.91
CA VAL A 170 17.87 -13.03 -34.65
C VAL A 170 18.56 -11.69 -34.38
N ARG A 171 19.89 -11.61 -34.51
CA ARG A 171 20.62 -10.35 -34.32
C ARG A 171 20.17 -9.25 -35.30
N LYS A 172 19.89 -9.59 -36.56
CA LYS A 172 19.37 -8.62 -37.54
C LYS A 172 18.00 -8.09 -37.17
N VAL A 173 17.10 -8.95 -36.68
CA VAL A 173 15.77 -8.54 -36.22
C VAL A 173 15.89 -7.69 -34.96
N LEU A 174 16.78 -8.08 -34.04
CA LEU A 174 17.07 -7.31 -32.83
C LEU A 174 17.60 -5.90 -33.15
N ASP A 175 18.52 -5.76 -34.10
CA ASP A 175 19.00 -4.44 -34.57
C ASP A 175 17.88 -3.57 -35.16
N GLN A 176 16.82 -4.18 -35.70
CA GLN A 176 15.62 -3.44 -36.14
C GLN A 176 14.76 -3.05 -34.95
N ILE A 177 14.56 -3.96 -33.98
CA ILE A 177 13.81 -3.68 -32.74
C ILE A 177 14.47 -2.53 -31.96
N HIS A 178 15.81 -2.49 -31.90
CA HIS A 178 16.58 -1.42 -31.27
C HIS A 178 16.31 -0.02 -31.87
N ARG A 179 15.84 0.03 -33.12
CA ARG A 179 15.52 1.27 -33.88
C ARG A 179 14.02 1.62 -33.85
N LEU A 180 13.18 0.73 -33.33
CA LEU A 180 11.76 1.02 -33.10
C LEU A 180 11.63 2.15 -32.07
N ASP A 181 10.46 2.79 -32.05
CA ASP A 181 10.15 3.82 -31.06
C ASP A 181 9.43 3.14 -29.87
N PRO A 182 9.95 3.22 -28.64
CA PRO A 182 11.14 4.00 -28.22
C PRO A 182 12.50 3.34 -28.44
N ILE A 183 13.49 4.19 -28.78
CA ILE A 183 14.84 3.79 -29.18
C ILE A 183 15.56 3.09 -28.03
N GLY A 184 16.24 1.98 -28.32
CA GLY A 184 17.01 1.22 -27.34
C GLY A 184 16.21 0.14 -26.60
N ILE A 185 14.95 -0.10 -26.98
CA ILE A 185 14.19 -1.27 -26.53
C ILE A 185 14.87 -2.57 -26.95
N GLY A 186 14.80 -3.59 -26.11
CA GLY A 186 15.35 -4.92 -26.41
C GLY A 186 16.86 -5.02 -26.15
N ALA A 187 17.40 -4.10 -25.36
CA ALA A 187 18.73 -4.21 -24.78
C ALA A 187 18.72 -5.18 -23.59
N LYS A 188 19.90 -5.66 -23.18
CA LYS A 188 20.04 -6.51 -21.98
C LYS A 188 20.07 -5.67 -20.71
N ASP A 189 20.78 -4.55 -20.77
CA ASP A 189 21.07 -3.67 -19.63
C ASP A 189 20.87 -2.20 -20.00
N VAL A 190 20.78 -1.35 -18.96
CA VAL A 190 20.76 0.13 -19.09
C VAL A 190 21.98 0.62 -19.89
N GLN A 191 23.13 0.00 -19.66
CA GLN A 191 24.37 0.35 -20.37
C GLN A 191 24.25 0.14 -21.89
N GLU A 192 23.68 -1.00 -22.29
CA GLU A 192 23.49 -1.32 -23.71
C GLU A 192 22.43 -0.41 -24.33
N THR A 193 21.36 -0.10 -23.61
CA THR A 193 20.30 0.84 -24.03
C THR A 193 20.86 2.21 -24.33
N LEU A 194 21.61 2.80 -23.38
CA LEU A 194 22.23 4.10 -23.56
C LEU A 194 23.23 4.10 -24.71
N LEU A 195 23.96 3.00 -24.91
CA LEU A 195 24.90 2.86 -26.01
C LEU A 195 24.19 2.75 -27.37
N ILE A 196 23.06 2.05 -27.45
CA ILE A 196 22.23 1.98 -28.65
C ILE A 196 21.67 3.36 -28.98
N GLN A 197 21.09 4.05 -27.99
CA GLN A 197 20.56 5.41 -28.16
C GLN A 197 21.65 6.39 -28.59
N ALA A 198 22.83 6.34 -27.95
CA ALA A 198 23.96 7.19 -28.30
C ALA A 198 24.44 6.94 -29.74
N LYS A 199 24.52 5.68 -30.19
CA LYS A 199 24.88 5.34 -31.57
C LYS A 199 23.90 5.85 -32.60
N ILE A 200 22.61 5.86 -32.28
CA ILE A 200 21.54 6.28 -33.20
C ILE A 200 21.44 7.81 -33.26
N LEU A 201 21.50 8.48 -32.11
CA LEU A 201 21.33 9.94 -32.01
C LEU A 201 22.61 10.71 -32.32
N LYS A 202 23.78 10.19 -31.93
CA LYS A 202 25.09 10.84 -32.02
C LYS A 202 26.16 9.85 -32.51
N PRO A 203 26.15 9.50 -33.80
CA PRO A 203 27.09 8.54 -34.35
C PRO A 203 28.55 9.03 -34.34
N GLU A 204 28.79 10.34 -34.35
CA GLU A 204 30.15 10.93 -34.45
C GLU A 204 30.89 11.02 -33.10
N ASP A 205 30.20 10.90 -31.97
CA ASP A 205 30.78 11.08 -30.63
C ASP A 205 31.40 9.77 -30.08
N GLU A 206 32.53 9.32 -30.62
CA GLU A 206 33.23 8.10 -30.16
C GLU A 206 33.61 8.14 -28.67
N LYS A 207 33.88 9.34 -28.14
CA LYS A 207 34.19 9.56 -26.71
C LYS A 207 32.98 9.26 -25.83
N LEU A 208 31.77 9.61 -26.27
CA LEU A 208 30.52 9.32 -25.56
C LEU A 208 30.28 7.81 -25.49
N HIS A 209 30.50 7.09 -26.60
CA HIS A 209 30.32 5.64 -26.65
C HIS A 209 31.32 4.91 -25.75
N THR A 210 32.56 5.39 -25.70
CA THR A 210 33.63 4.85 -24.83
C THR A 210 33.31 5.10 -23.36
N LEU A 211 32.84 6.31 -23.02
CA LEU A 211 32.40 6.66 -21.67
C LEU A 211 31.29 5.73 -21.17
N ILE A 212 30.27 5.48 -22.00
CA ILE A 212 29.15 4.59 -21.65
C ILE A 212 29.63 3.14 -21.52
N ARG A 213 30.54 2.67 -22.38
CA ARG A 213 31.01 1.26 -22.39
C ARG A 213 31.92 0.91 -21.21
N ASP A 214 32.83 1.80 -20.83
CA ASP A 214 33.90 1.43 -19.90
C ASP A 214 33.78 2.12 -18.52
N HIS A 215 32.99 3.20 -18.43
CA HIS A 215 32.98 4.08 -17.26
C HIS A 215 31.59 4.39 -16.68
N ILE A 216 30.54 3.63 -17.01
CA ILE A 216 29.20 3.85 -16.45
C ILE A 216 29.17 3.74 -14.91
N LYS A 217 29.91 2.78 -14.33
CA LYS A 217 30.03 2.61 -12.87
C LYS A 217 30.76 3.78 -12.19
N ASP A 218 31.66 4.44 -12.91
CA ASP A 218 32.39 5.62 -12.42
C ASP A 218 31.50 6.87 -12.55
N LEU A 219 30.62 6.91 -13.56
CA LEU A 219 29.59 7.94 -13.75
C LEU A 219 28.53 7.89 -12.64
N GLU A 220 28.06 6.70 -12.27
CA GLU A 220 27.12 6.49 -11.13
C GLU A 220 27.66 7.04 -9.81
N LYS A 221 28.98 6.98 -9.60
CA LYS A 221 29.66 7.48 -8.40
C LYS A 221 30.00 8.98 -8.46
N LEU A 222 29.72 9.63 -9.59
CA LEU A 222 30.08 11.03 -9.87
C LEU A 222 31.59 11.29 -9.71
N ASP A 223 32.43 10.32 -10.12
CA ASP A 223 33.88 10.43 -10.03
C ASP A 223 34.49 10.96 -11.34
N TYR A 224 34.15 12.19 -11.74
CA TYR A 224 34.64 12.81 -12.98
C TYR A 224 36.18 12.90 -13.05
N LYS A 225 36.87 12.94 -11.90
CA LYS A 225 38.34 12.97 -11.83
C LYS A 225 38.98 11.65 -12.27
N THR A 226 38.37 10.50 -12.00
CA THR A 226 38.91 9.21 -12.46
C THR A 226 38.62 9.02 -13.94
N ILE A 227 37.45 9.47 -14.40
CA ILE A 227 37.06 9.44 -15.82
C ILE A 227 37.99 10.33 -16.66
N SER A 228 38.21 11.58 -16.24
CA SER A 228 39.13 12.52 -16.92
C SER A 228 40.55 11.95 -17.06
N LYS A 229 41.06 11.27 -16.01
CA LYS A 229 42.38 10.63 -16.04
C LYS A 229 42.43 9.39 -16.94
N LYS A 230 41.39 8.56 -16.94
CA LYS A 230 41.35 7.31 -17.73
C LYS A 230 41.13 7.57 -19.22
N MET A 231 40.34 8.60 -19.54
CA MET A 231 40.02 8.96 -20.92
C MET A 231 40.95 10.02 -21.51
N GLU A 232 41.84 10.62 -20.70
CA GLU A 232 42.71 11.74 -21.09
C GLU A 232 41.93 12.96 -21.64
N ILE A 233 40.76 13.23 -21.06
CA ILE A 233 39.87 14.33 -21.45
C ILE A 233 39.82 15.37 -20.33
N SER A 234 39.66 16.66 -20.69
CA SER A 234 39.47 17.74 -19.70
C SER A 234 38.21 17.52 -18.86
N LEU A 235 38.20 18.01 -17.62
CA LEU A 235 37.03 17.89 -16.74
C LEU A 235 35.77 18.50 -17.36
N GLU A 236 35.90 19.64 -18.04
CA GLU A 236 34.78 20.32 -18.74
C GLU A 236 34.17 19.44 -19.85
N ALA A 237 34.99 18.71 -20.59
CA ALA A 237 34.51 17.83 -21.65
C ALA A 237 33.89 16.53 -21.10
N VAL A 238 34.30 16.06 -19.91
CA VAL A 238 33.60 14.96 -19.22
C VAL A 238 32.23 15.42 -18.73
N GLU A 239 32.11 16.66 -18.24
CA GLU A 239 30.85 17.23 -17.78
C GLU A 239 29.86 17.46 -18.94
N SER A 240 30.34 17.92 -20.11
CA SER A 240 29.49 18.04 -21.30
C SER A 240 28.95 16.68 -21.75
N LEU A 241 29.82 15.66 -21.83
CA LEU A 241 29.40 14.29 -22.15
C LEU A 241 28.42 13.72 -21.11
N ALA A 242 28.65 13.96 -19.81
CA ALA A 242 27.72 13.53 -18.78
C ALA A 242 26.35 14.21 -18.89
N SER A 243 26.33 15.49 -19.27
CA SER A 243 25.09 16.24 -19.52
C SER A 243 24.33 15.73 -20.73
N GLU A 244 25.04 15.21 -21.74
CA GLU A 244 24.43 14.53 -22.87
C GLU A 244 23.85 13.17 -22.51
N ILE A 245 24.55 12.38 -21.69
CA ILE A 245 24.02 11.10 -21.17
C ILE A 245 22.72 11.34 -20.37
N LYS A 246 22.63 12.42 -19.60
CA LYS A 246 21.40 12.77 -18.87
C LYS A 246 20.19 13.05 -19.75
N LYS A 247 20.39 13.37 -21.04
CA LYS A 247 19.30 13.57 -22.00
C LYS A 247 18.79 12.27 -22.60
N LEU A 248 19.54 11.18 -22.43
CA LEU A 248 19.16 9.84 -22.90
C LEU A 248 18.23 9.18 -21.88
N GLU A 249 17.32 8.35 -22.37
CA GLU A 249 16.31 7.69 -21.54
C GLU A 249 16.78 6.28 -21.14
N PRO A 250 17.13 6.03 -19.87
CA PRO A 250 17.65 4.73 -19.45
C PRO A 250 16.59 3.61 -19.47
N TYR A 251 15.30 3.98 -19.37
CA TYR A 251 14.18 3.04 -19.30
C TYR A 251 13.10 3.41 -20.32
N PRO A 252 13.28 3.06 -21.61
CA PRO A 252 12.41 3.51 -22.69
C PRO A 252 10.96 3.02 -22.57
N ALA A 253 10.73 1.87 -21.92
CA ALA A 253 9.38 1.32 -21.71
C ALA A 253 8.50 2.14 -20.75
N THR A 254 9.10 2.95 -19.87
CA THR A 254 8.37 3.66 -18.80
C THR A 254 7.30 4.61 -19.34
N LEU A 255 7.47 5.13 -20.56
CA LEU A 255 6.49 6.00 -21.22
C LEU A 255 5.18 5.27 -21.58
N TYR A 256 5.27 3.96 -21.80
CA TYR A 256 4.16 3.12 -22.28
C TYR A 256 3.57 2.24 -21.19
N THR A 257 4.30 2.02 -20.09
CA THR A 257 3.76 1.32 -18.93
C THR A 257 2.73 2.23 -18.24
N PRO A 258 1.42 1.90 -18.28
CA PRO A 258 0.46 2.68 -17.53
C PRO A 258 0.78 2.48 -16.05
N ASN A 259 1.30 3.53 -15.42
CA ASN A 259 1.37 3.59 -13.98
C ASN A 259 -0.08 3.66 -13.50
N LYS A 260 -0.70 2.49 -13.25
CA LYS A 260 -1.98 2.42 -12.56
C LYS A 260 -1.66 2.76 -11.11
N PRO A 261 -1.96 3.98 -10.63
CA PRO A 261 -1.73 4.28 -9.23
C PRO A 261 -2.61 3.32 -8.42
N ASP A 262 -1.98 2.48 -7.60
CA ASP A 262 -2.70 1.67 -6.63
C ASP A 262 -3.32 2.62 -5.60
N TYR A 263 -4.63 2.84 -5.72
CA TYR A 263 -5.36 3.65 -4.76
C TYR A 263 -5.62 2.84 -3.49
N VAL A 264 -5.11 3.33 -2.37
CA VAL A 264 -5.44 2.79 -1.07
C VAL A 264 -6.77 3.37 -0.63
N ILE A 265 -7.79 2.51 -0.52
CA ILE A 265 -9.09 2.88 0.04
C ILE A 265 -8.97 2.84 1.57
N PRO A 266 -9.26 3.95 2.29
CA PRO A 266 -9.16 3.99 3.74
C PRO A 266 -10.33 3.25 4.41
N ASP A 267 -10.04 2.51 5.47
CA ASP A 267 -11.03 1.82 6.31
C ASP A 267 -11.70 2.77 7.32
N VAL A 268 -10.98 3.81 7.76
CA VAL A 268 -11.50 4.80 8.71
C VAL A 268 -11.23 6.20 8.17
N ILE A 269 -12.22 7.09 8.26
CA ILE A 269 -12.12 8.48 7.84
C ILE A 269 -12.32 9.35 9.07
N VAL A 270 -11.37 10.25 9.32
CA VAL A 270 -11.45 11.20 10.43
C VAL A 270 -11.65 12.60 9.88
N ARG A 271 -12.70 13.28 10.36
CA ARG A 271 -12.98 14.69 10.03
C ARG A 271 -12.93 15.53 11.29
N GLU A 272 -12.40 16.73 11.16
CA GLU A 272 -12.38 17.72 12.24
C GLU A 272 -13.59 18.64 12.06
N VAL A 273 -14.47 18.67 13.06
CA VAL A 273 -15.67 19.51 13.10
C VAL A 273 -15.68 20.25 14.42
N GLU A 274 -15.65 21.58 14.40
CA GLU A 274 -15.71 22.44 15.61
C GLU A 274 -14.67 22.12 16.70
N GLY A 275 -13.52 21.55 16.33
CA GLY A 275 -12.45 21.16 17.25
C GLY A 275 -12.61 19.76 17.86
N GLU A 276 -13.68 19.04 17.50
CA GLU A 276 -13.85 17.62 17.77
C GLU A 276 -13.51 16.77 16.53
N PHE A 277 -13.10 15.52 16.76
CA PHE A 277 -12.74 14.58 15.70
C PHE A 277 -13.85 13.54 15.54
N ASP A 278 -14.60 13.65 14.44
CA ASP A 278 -15.59 12.66 14.04
C ASP A 278 -14.91 11.51 13.31
N ILE A 279 -15.28 10.28 13.69
CA ILE A 279 -14.72 9.04 13.16
C ILE A 279 -15.79 8.31 12.37
N TYR A 280 -15.54 8.08 11.10
CA TYR A 280 -16.40 7.34 10.19
C TYR A 280 -15.70 6.05 9.77
N ILE A 281 -16.36 4.90 9.91
CA ILE A 281 -15.84 3.64 9.36
C ILE A 281 -16.39 3.49 7.95
N ASN A 282 -15.48 3.26 7.00
CA ASN A 282 -15.82 3.06 5.61
C ASN A 282 -16.19 1.59 5.36
N ASP A 283 -17.47 1.28 5.57
CA ASP A 283 -18.03 -0.05 5.33
C ASP A 283 -18.66 -0.17 3.92
N GLU A 284 -18.28 0.68 2.95
CA GLU A 284 -18.93 0.72 1.62
C GLU A 284 -18.92 -0.64 0.89
N TRP A 285 -17.88 -1.43 1.10
CA TRP A 285 -17.67 -2.74 0.47
C TRP A 285 -18.22 -3.91 1.28
N ILE A 286 -18.69 -3.66 2.51
CA ILE A 286 -19.23 -4.72 3.36
C ILE A 286 -20.75 -4.73 3.18
N PRO A 287 -21.33 -5.79 2.59
CA PRO A 287 -22.77 -5.86 2.43
C PRO A 287 -23.47 -5.88 3.79
N ARG A 288 -24.61 -5.19 3.88
CA ARG A 288 -25.44 -5.26 5.09
C ARG A 288 -26.07 -6.65 5.15
N LEU A 289 -25.55 -7.49 6.03
CA LEU A 289 -26.02 -8.86 6.22
C LEU A 289 -27.30 -8.90 7.07
N LYS A 290 -28.29 -9.64 6.59
CA LYS A 290 -29.55 -9.91 7.30
C LYS A 290 -29.86 -11.39 7.28
N ILE A 291 -30.56 -11.83 8.32
CA ILE A 291 -31.07 -13.21 8.37
C ILE A 291 -32.40 -13.24 7.62
N ASN A 292 -32.50 -14.12 6.63
CA ASN A 292 -33.74 -14.35 5.91
C ASN A 292 -34.84 -14.82 6.89
N LYS A 293 -35.95 -14.10 6.93
CA LYS A 293 -37.07 -14.37 7.84
C LYS A 293 -37.96 -15.53 7.36
N GLU A 294 -37.97 -15.85 6.07
CA GLU A 294 -38.78 -16.91 5.47
C GLU A 294 -38.35 -18.29 5.98
N TYR A 295 -37.05 -18.52 6.12
CA TYR A 295 -36.54 -19.77 6.67
C TYR A 295 -36.86 -19.98 8.17
N LYS A 296 -37.06 -18.89 8.93
CA LYS A 296 -37.57 -19.00 10.31
C LYS A 296 -39.00 -19.55 10.37
N ASN A 297 -39.79 -19.31 9.32
CA ASN A 297 -41.14 -19.89 9.21
C ASN A 297 -41.08 -21.36 8.77
N ILE A 298 -40.11 -21.73 7.93
CA ILE A 298 -39.88 -23.13 7.52
C ILE A 298 -39.43 -24.00 8.71
N LEU A 299 -38.61 -23.46 9.62
CA LEU A 299 -38.17 -24.16 10.84
C LEU A 299 -39.35 -24.66 11.70
N LYS A 300 -40.48 -23.97 11.68
CA LYS A 300 -41.70 -24.37 12.42
C LYS A 300 -42.32 -25.65 11.88
N ASN A 301 -42.16 -25.94 10.57
CA ASN A 301 -42.81 -27.04 9.87
C ASN A 301 -41.84 -28.14 9.37
N ALA A 302 -40.54 -28.02 9.64
CA ALA A 302 -39.50 -28.92 9.12
C ALA A 302 -39.33 -30.23 9.93
N LYS A 303 -38.75 -31.26 9.28
CA LYS A 303 -38.37 -32.54 9.92
C LYS A 303 -37.16 -32.38 10.84
N GLU A 304 -36.94 -33.32 11.76
CA GLU A 304 -35.93 -33.22 12.81
C GLU A 304 -34.48 -33.09 12.29
N THR A 305 -34.13 -33.79 11.21
CA THR A 305 -32.84 -33.66 10.52
C THR A 305 -32.64 -32.30 9.84
N ASP A 306 -33.69 -31.77 9.24
CA ASP A 306 -33.64 -30.47 8.56
C ASP A 306 -33.59 -29.32 9.59
N LYS A 307 -34.17 -29.52 10.77
CA LYS A 307 -34.09 -28.59 11.90
C LYS A 307 -32.66 -28.43 12.41
N GLU A 308 -31.92 -29.52 12.59
CA GLU A 308 -30.51 -29.46 13.01
C GLU A 308 -29.62 -28.74 11.99
N TYR A 309 -29.85 -29.01 10.70
CA TYR A 309 -29.13 -28.31 9.63
C TYR A 309 -29.43 -26.80 9.64
N ILE A 310 -30.71 -26.41 9.69
CA ILE A 310 -31.11 -25.00 9.69
C ILE A 310 -30.63 -24.29 10.96
N THR A 311 -30.69 -24.91 12.14
CA THR A 311 -30.18 -24.29 13.38
C THR A 311 -28.67 -24.12 13.35
N SER A 312 -27.92 -25.07 12.80
CA SER A 312 -26.47 -24.93 12.62
C SER A 312 -26.11 -23.77 11.67
N LYS A 313 -26.82 -23.64 10.55
CA LYS A 313 -26.63 -22.56 9.57
C LYS A 313 -27.09 -21.21 10.08
N LEU A 314 -28.17 -21.17 10.87
CA LEU A 314 -28.61 -19.97 11.58
C LEU A 314 -27.58 -19.53 12.61
N GLY A 315 -27.04 -20.46 13.42
CA GLY A 315 -25.99 -20.17 14.39
C GLY A 315 -24.73 -19.62 13.72
N SER A 316 -24.31 -20.21 12.60
CA SER A 316 -23.20 -19.72 11.77
C SER A 316 -23.47 -18.31 11.22
N ALA A 317 -24.68 -18.03 10.73
CA ALA A 317 -25.07 -16.71 10.24
C ALA A 317 -25.08 -15.65 11.35
N GLU A 318 -25.69 -15.95 12.50
CA GLU A 318 -25.71 -15.05 13.67
C GLU A 318 -24.31 -14.78 14.19
N TRP A 319 -23.47 -15.81 14.22
CA TRP A 319 -22.07 -15.70 14.61
C TRP A 319 -21.28 -14.79 13.67
N LEU A 320 -21.46 -14.92 12.35
CA LEU A 320 -20.79 -14.07 11.36
C LEU A 320 -21.21 -12.61 11.52
N ILE A 321 -22.52 -12.34 11.59
CA ILE A 321 -23.08 -10.99 11.78
C ILE A 321 -22.55 -10.37 13.08
N ARG A 322 -22.53 -11.13 14.17
CA ARG A 322 -22.00 -10.67 15.46
C ARG A 322 -20.51 -10.37 15.37
N SER A 323 -19.74 -11.23 14.70
CA SER A 323 -18.29 -11.06 14.58
C SER A 323 -17.91 -9.86 13.73
N VAL A 324 -18.62 -9.61 12.62
CA VAL A 324 -18.44 -8.41 11.79
C VAL A 324 -18.77 -7.14 12.59
N ASN A 325 -19.88 -7.13 13.32
CA ASN A 325 -20.26 -6.00 14.19
C ASN A 325 -19.25 -5.78 15.32
N GLN A 326 -18.75 -6.84 15.95
CA GLN A 326 -17.74 -6.76 17.00
C GLN A 326 -16.41 -6.22 16.45
N ARG A 327 -15.99 -6.65 15.27
CA ARG A 327 -14.81 -6.10 14.58
C ARG A 327 -14.98 -4.61 14.33
N ARG A 328 -16.12 -4.17 13.80
CA ARG A 328 -16.44 -2.76 13.57
C ARG A 328 -16.38 -1.94 14.85
N GLN A 329 -17.02 -2.41 15.92
CA GLN A 329 -16.97 -1.74 17.23
C GLN A 329 -15.55 -1.67 17.79
N THR A 330 -14.77 -2.74 17.63
CA THR A 330 -13.38 -2.80 18.07
C THR A 330 -12.52 -1.81 17.31
N LEU A 331 -12.66 -1.75 15.98
CA LEU A 331 -11.96 -0.78 15.13
C LEU A 331 -12.30 0.66 15.55
N PHE A 332 -13.58 0.97 15.76
CA PHE A 332 -14.02 2.27 16.24
C PHE A 332 -13.38 2.64 17.59
N LYS A 333 -13.44 1.74 18.57
CA LYS A 333 -12.89 1.95 19.92
C LYS A 333 -11.38 2.16 19.88
N VAL A 334 -10.65 1.34 19.12
CA VAL A 334 -9.20 1.45 18.96
C VAL A 334 -8.84 2.76 18.27
N THR A 335 -9.50 3.12 17.17
CA THR A 335 -9.22 4.38 16.47
C THR A 335 -9.56 5.60 17.32
N SER A 336 -10.66 5.57 18.06
CA SER A 336 -11.01 6.62 19.02
C SER A 336 -9.94 6.79 20.10
N ALA A 337 -9.48 5.68 20.69
CA ALA A 337 -8.39 5.71 21.67
C ALA A 337 -7.08 6.28 21.11
N ILE A 338 -6.73 5.94 19.85
CA ILE A 338 -5.57 6.51 19.14
C ILE A 338 -5.72 8.02 19.00
N ILE A 339 -6.88 8.49 18.53
CA ILE A 339 -7.12 9.92 18.30
C ILE A 339 -7.07 10.71 19.61
N GLU A 340 -7.68 10.20 20.68
CA GLU A 340 -7.65 10.84 21.99
C GLU A 340 -6.23 10.95 22.57
N MET A 341 -5.37 9.93 22.37
CA MET A 341 -3.98 9.98 22.83
C MET A 341 -3.09 10.85 21.92
N GLN A 342 -3.47 11.01 20.65
CA GLN A 342 -2.69 11.71 19.62
C GLN A 342 -3.33 13.03 19.15
N THR A 343 -4.17 13.67 19.96
CA THR A 343 -4.83 14.95 19.61
C THR A 343 -3.85 16.01 19.10
N ALA A 344 -2.67 16.10 19.71
CA ALA A 344 -1.61 17.03 19.31
C ALA A 344 -1.12 16.81 17.87
N PHE A 345 -1.07 15.55 17.41
CA PHE A 345 -0.72 15.20 16.04
C PHE A 345 -1.81 15.63 15.04
N PHE A 346 -3.08 15.36 15.36
CA PHE A 346 -4.18 15.70 14.44
C PHE A 346 -4.29 17.22 14.26
N GLN A 347 -4.13 18.01 15.33
CA GLN A 347 -4.14 19.48 15.27
C GLN A 347 -2.85 20.04 14.61
N LYS A 348 -1.67 19.78 15.21
CA LYS A 348 -0.41 20.48 14.87
C LYS A 348 0.49 19.73 13.89
N GLY A 349 0.14 18.50 13.51
CA GLY A 349 0.88 17.69 12.53
C GLY A 349 1.96 16.79 13.12
N ILE A 350 2.77 16.21 12.22
CA ILE A 350 3.75 15.13 12.51
C ILE A 350 4.76 15.52 13.61
N GLN A 351 5.12 16.80 13.73
CA GLN A 351 6.10 17.27 14.73
C GLN A 351 5.65 17.07 16.18
N HIS A 352 4.35 16.91 16.43
CA HIS A 352 3.77 16.79 17.76
C HIS A 352 3.27 15.37 18.06
N ILE A 353 3.73 14.37 17.30
CA ILE A 353 3.35 12.97 17.52
C ILE A 353 4.02 12.43 18.78
N LYS A 354 3.18 11.97 19.72
CA LYS A 354 3.64 11.35 20.97
C LYS A 354 4.00 9.88 20.70
N PRO A 355 4.98 9.32 21.40
CA PRO A 355 5.22 7.88 21.35
C PRO A 355 4.00 7.15 21.93
N LEU A 356 3.57 6.10 21.24
CA LEU A 356 2.41 5.30 21.61
C LEU A 356 2.74 3.83 21.38
N THR A 357 2.56 3.00 22.38
CA THR A 357 2.76 1.55 22.29
C THR A 357 1.43 0.82 22.21
N LEU A 358 1.44 -0.40 21.68
CA LEU A 358 0.24 -1.24 21.63
C LEU A 358 -0.29 -1.54 23.05
N LYS A 359 0.60 -1.63 24.03
CA LYS A 359 0.27 -1.84 25.44
C LYS A 359 -0.56 -0.70 26.01
N ASP A 360 -0.23 0.55 25.68
CA ASP A 360 -0.95 1.73 26.20
C ASP A 360 -2.42 1.74 25.77
N ILE A 361 -2.70 1.32 24.52
CA ILE A 361 -4.07 1.21 24.01
C ILE A 361 -4.78 -0.01 24.60
N ALA A 362 -4.07 -1.14 24.70
CA ALA A 362 -4.59 -2.38 25.28
C ALA A 362 -5.05 -2.16 26.73
N GLU A 363 -4.25 -1.47 27.55
CA GLU A 363 -4.59 -1.11 28.93
C GLU A 363 -5.78 -0.15 29.01
N LYS A 364 -5.85 0.84 28.10
CA LYS A 364 -6.95 1.81 28.10
C LYS A 364 -8.31 1.18 27.74
N LEU A 365 -8.31 0.19 26.83
CA LEU A 365 -9.53 -0.44 26.33
C LEU A 365 -9.87 -1.76 27.03
N ASP A 366 -9.06 -2.20 28.01
CA ASP A 366 -9.16 -3.52 28.66
C ASP A 366 -9.19 -4.67 27.63
N MET A 367 -8.27 -4.62 26.66
CA MET A 367 -8.13 -5.60 25.59
C MET A 367 -6.75 -6.23 25.59
N HIS A 368 -6.61 -7.43 25.02
CA HIS A 368 -5.29 -8.04 24.83
C HIS A 368 -4.50 -7.30 23.73
N GLU A 369 -3.19 -7.14 23.92
CA GLU A 369 -2.30 -6.49 22.94
C GLU A 369 -2.41 -7.12 21.54
N SER A 370 -2.54 -8.44 21.48
CA SER A 370 -2.73 -9.18 20.23
C SER A 370 -3.99 -8.76 19.46
N THR A 371 -5.06 -8.38 20.16
CA THR A 371 -6.31 -7.92 19.54
C THR A 371 -6.11 -6.55 18.88
N VAL A 372 -5.41 -5.63 19.56
CA VAL A 372 -5.04 -4.31 19.03
C VAL A 372 -4.07 -4.43 17.84
N SER A 373 -3.08 -5.31 17.94
CA SER A 373 -2.14 -5.58 16.84
C SER A 373 -2.83 -6.15 15.60
N ARG A 374 -3.78 -7.07 15.79
CA ARG A 374 -4.56 -7.66 14.69
C ARG A 374 -5.46 -6.63 14.01
N ILE A 375 -6.23 -5.86 14.78
CA ILE A 375 -7.19 -4.91 14.20
C ILE A 375 -6.51 -3.73 13.49
N THR A 376 -5.30 -3.35 13.91
CA THR A 376 -4.55 -2.22 13.31
C THR A 376 -3.70 -2.62 12.10
N SER A 377 -3.48 -3.91 11.88
CA SER A 377 -2.68 -4.41 10.75
C SER A 377 -3.49 -4.33 9.45
N ASN A 378 -2.86 -3.87 8.37
CA ASN A 378 -3.48 -3.71 7.05
C ASN A 378 -4.77 -2.89 7.12
N LYS A 379 -4.78 -1.82 7.94
CA LYS A 379 -5.88 -0.85 8.02
C LYS A 379 -5.35 0.54 7.84
N TYR A 380 -6.09 1.34 7.08
CA TYR A 380 -5.73 2.70 6.74
C TYR A 380 -6.75 3.69 7.30
N ILE A 381 -6.23 4.79 7.81
CA ILE A 381 -7.00 5.93 8.29
C ILE A 381 -6.74 7.13 7.38
N GLN A 382 -7.81 7.71 6.86
CA GLN A 382 -7.79 8.99 6.17
C GLN A 382 -7.87 10.12 7.20
N THR A 383 -6.89 11.01 7.13
CA THR A 383 -6.81 12.23 7.94
C THR A 383 -6.86 13.45 7.03
N SER A 384 -6.99 14.65 7.60
CA SER A 384 -6.92 15.92 6.85
C SER A 384 -5.59 16.10 6.09
N ARG A 385 -4.54 15.36 6.46
CA ARG A 385 -3.20 15.44 5.85
C ARG A 385 -2.86 14.25 4.94
N GLY A 386 -3.82 13.35 4.68
CA GLY A 386 -3.64 12.19 3.82
C GLY A 386 -3.97 10.85 4.51
N ILE A 387 -3.69 9.77 3.80
CA ILE A 387 -3.99 8.40 4.22
C ILE A 387 -2.75 7.80 4.90
N LEU A 388 -2.94 7.25 6.10
CA LEU A 388 -1.89 6.64 6.91
C LEU A 388 -2.32 5.26 7.37
N GLU A 389 -1.38 4.33 7.52
CA GLU A 389 -1.69 3.04 8.14
C GLU A 389 -1.94 3.23 9.65
N LEU A 390 -2.92 2.54 10.25
CA LEU A 390 -3.17 2.64 11.70
C LEU A 390 -1.94 2.22 12.51
N LYS A 391 -1.21 1.21 12.02
CA LYS A 391 0.04 0.77 12.63
C LYS A 391 1.13 1.86 12.68
N TRP A 392 1.02 2.86 11.80
CA TRP A 392 1.94 3.99 11.78
C TRP A 392 1.86 4.84 13.06
N PHE A 393 0.75 4.86 13.80
CA PHE A 393 0.70 5.63 15.04
C PHE A 393 1.55 5.04 16.17
N PHE A 394 1.89 3.75 16.07
CA PHE A 394 2.75 3.09 17.05
C PHE A 394 4.21 3.39 16.74
N SER A 395 4.91 3.99 17.69
CA SER A 395 6.32 4.30 17.56
C SER A 395 7.04 4.06 18.87
N SER A 396 8.28 3.59 18.76
CA SER A 396 9.16 3.54 19.90
C SER A 396 9.54 4.95 20.35
N GLY A 397 9.46 5.17 21.64
CA GLY A 397 9.92 6.40 22.28
C GLY A 397 11.42 6.39 22.53
N VAL A 398 12.05 7.54 22.30
CA VAL A 398 13.43 7.85 22.69
C VAL A 398 13.38 8.83 23.85
N ARG A 399 14.27 8.67 24.83
CA ARG A 399 14.32 9.58 25.99
C ARG A 399 14.90 10.93 25.58
N SER A 400 14.21 12.01 25.96
CA SER A 400 14.71 13.38 25.88
C SER A 400 15.37 13.76 27.21
N ALA A 401 16.34 14.68 27.14
CA ALA A 401 17.07 15.19 28.31
C ALA A 401 16.14 15.94 29.30
N GLU A 402 15.03 16.50 28.84
CA GLU A 402 14.05 17.23 29.67
C GLU A 402 13.02 16.31 30.35
N GLY A 403 13.22 14.98 30.32
CA GLY A 403 12.31 14.01 30.95
C GLY A 403 11.09 13.65 30.09
N GLY A 404 10.99 14.18 28.87
CA GLY A 404 10.00 13.77 27.87
C GLY A 404 10.41 12.51 27.11
N ILE A 405 9.42 11.80 26.56
CA ILE A 405 9.66 10.72 25.59
C ILE A 405 9.28 11.25 24.21
N GLU A 406 10.24 11.32 23.31
CA GLU A 406 10.05 11.79 21.94
C GLU A 406 9.93 10.61 20.98
N SER A 407 9.11 10.75 19.94
CA SER A 407 8.90 9.68 18.98
C SER A 407 10.03 9.61 17.95
N SER A 408 10.39 8.38 17.54
CA SER A 408 11.35 8.16 16.43
C SER A 408 10.93 8.84 15.11
N LYS A 409 9.62 9.06 14.92
CA LYS A 409 9.08 9.71 13.71
C LYS A 409 9.31 11.21 13.68
N LYS A 410 9.20 11.88 14.84
CA LYS A 410 9.59 13.28 14.97
C LYS A 410 11.06 13.46 14.60
N ILE A 411 11.93 12.56 15.06
CA ILE A 411 13.35 12.56 14.72
C ILE A 411 13.56 12.41 13.20
N HIS A 412 12.83 11.49 12.55
CA HIS A 412 12.92 11.34 11.09
C HIS A 412 12.54 12.63 10.34
N ASP A 413 11.48 13.33 10.78
CA ASP A 413 11.05 14.57 10.15
C ASP A 413 12.00 15.73 10.44
N LEU A 414 12.55 15.82 11.66
CA LEU A 414 13.61 16.78 12.00
C LEU A 414 14.84 16.58 11.13
N ILE A 415 15.31 15.35 10.96
CA ILE A 415 16.44 15.06 10.04
C ILE A 415 16.09 15.49 8.62
N ARG A 416 14.86 15.23 8.16
CA ARG A 416 14.42 15.64 6.82
C ARG A 416 14.40 17.17 6.67
N ASN A 417 13.90 17.90 7.66
CA ASN A 417 13.82 19.36 7.62
C ASN A 417 15.22 19.99 7.69
N LEU A 418 16.10 19.49 8.56
CA LEU A 418 17.50 19.91 8.62
C LEU A 418 18.24 19.70 7.30
N VAL A 419 17.98 18.58 6.61
CA VAL A 419 18.58 18.29 5.30
C VAL A 419 17.98 19.16 4.18
N LYS A 420 16.72 19.57 4.29
CA LYS A 420 16.08 20.50 3.35
C LYS A 420 16.59 21.93 3.51
N GLU A 421 16.81 22.38 4.74
CA GLU A 421 17.32 23.72 5.07
C GLU A 421 18.84 23.85 4.93
N GLU A 422 19.52 22.76 4.56
CA GLU A 422 20.97 22.68 4.41
C GLU A 422 21.50 23.50 3.23
N GLN A 423 22.52 24.33 3.49
CA GLN A 423 23.22 25.11 2.47
C GLN A 423 23.97 24.21 1.47
N SER A 424 23.95 24.60 0.19
CA SER A 424 24.48 23.80 -0.93
C SER A 424 25.98 23.45 -0.81
N ASP A 425 26.79 24.41 -0.31
CA ASP A 425 28.24 24.27 -0.29
C ASP A 425 28.79 23.39 0.84
N ASN A 426 28.08 23.33 1.97
CA ASN A 426 28.51 22.59 3.16
C ASN A 426 27.34 21.77 3.71
N PRO A 427 27.16 20.53 3.21
CA PRO A 427 26.17 19.65 3.78
C PRO A 427 26.57 19.21 5.18
N LEU A 428 25.60 19.26 6.08
CA LEU A 428 25.66 18.81 7.47
C LEU A 428 26.13 17.36 7.54
N SER A 429 27.21 17.17 8.28
CA SER A 429 27.72 15.88 8.72
C SER A 429 26.73 15.19 9.66
N ASP A 430 26.78 13.86 9.70
CA ASP A 430 25.99 13.07 10.67
C ASP A 430 26.29 13.49 12.12
N GLN A 431 27.47 14.04 12.39
CA GLN A 431 27.83 14.57 13.71
C GLN A 431 27.17 15.93 13.99
N GLU A 432 27.12 16.82 12.99
CA GLU A 432 26.49 18.14 13.12
C GLU A 432 24.96 18.02 13.25
N ILE A 433 24.36 17.02 12.60
CA ILE A 433 22.94 16.68 12.80
C ILE A 433 22.68 16.23 14.24
N VAL A 434 23.57 15.42 14.84
CA VAL A 434 23.45 15.03 16.26
C VAL A 434 23.54 16.25 17.16
N GLU A 435 24.46 17.17 16.91
CA GLU A 435 24.61 18.40 17.70
C GLU A 435 23.40 19.33 17.55
N ALA A 436 22.86 19.49 16.34
CA ALA A 436 21.67 20.29 16.08
C ALA A 436 20.44 19.73 16.79
N ILE A 437 20.27 18.41 16.78
CA ILE A 437 19.17 17.73 17.47
C ILE A 437 19.39 17.75 19.00
N GLY A 438 20.64 17.66 19.46
CA GLY A 438 21.01 17.80 20.87
C GLY A 438 20.67 19.17 21.44
N LYS A 439 20.84 20.25 20.66
CA LYS A 439 20.39 21.61 21.04
C LYS A 439 18.87 21.72 21.24
N GLN A 440 18.09 20.82 20.63
CA GLN A 440 16.64 20.72 20.81
C GLN A 440 16.25 19.79 21.97
N GLY A 441 17.22 19.32 22.78
CA GLY A 441 16.98 18.50 23.97
C GLY A 441 16.81 17.00 23.70
N ILE A 442 17.14 16.52 22.50
CA ILE A 442 17.00 15.10 22.13
C ILE A 442 18.39 14.45 22.05
N GLU A 443 18.66 13.46 22.90
CA GLU A 443 19.92 12.72 22.89
C GLU A 443 19.87 11.55 21.91
N ILE A 444 20.73 11.59 20.88
CA ILE A 444 20.78 10.55 19.85
C ILE A 444 22.24 10.20 19.52
N ALA A 445 22.53 8.92 19.37
CA ALA A 445 23.82 8.46 18.88
C ALA A 445 23.98 8.69 17.36
N ARG A 446 25.20 9.05 16.92
CA ARG A 446 25.56 9.19 15.49
C ARG A 446 25.16 7.98 14.63
N ARG A 447 25.32 6.76 15.14
CA ARG A 447 24.94 5.52 14.43
C ARG A 447 23.42 5.46 14.16
N THR A 448 22.61 5.98 15.09
CA THR A 448 21.15 6.04 14.96
C THR A 448 20.73 7.03 13.88
N VAL A 449 21.36 8.22 13.83
CA VAL A 449 21.16 9.20 12.75
C VAL A 449 21.52 8.61 11.39
N ALA A 450 22.67 7.93 11.28
CA ALA A 450 23.09 7.27 10.05
C ALA A 450 22.09 6.18 9.60
N LYS A 451 21.53 5.41 10.55
CA LYS A 451 20.49 4.41 10.29
C LYS A 451 19.20 5.06 9.79
N TYR A 452 18.71 6.08 10.48
CA TYR A 452 17.49 6.80 10.10
C TYR A 452 17.63 7.50 8.75
N ARG A 453 18.80 8.06 8.45
CA ARG A 453 19.10 8.64 7.15
C ARG A 453 19.02 7.62 6.01
N LYS A 454 19.56 6.41 6.22
CA LYS A 454 19.47 5.32 5.23
C LYS A 454 18.01 4.91 4.97
N ILE A 455 17.18 4.86 6.02
CA ILE A 455 15.73 4.59 5.89
C ILE A 455 15.05 5.69 5.07
N LEU A 456 15.43 6.95 5.27
CA LEU A 456 14.93 8.10 4.51
C LEU A 456 15.51 8.20 3.09
N LYS A 457 16.37 7.27 2.67
CA LYS A 457 17.09 7.29 1.37
C LYS A 457 17.89 8.58 1.11
N ILE A 458 18.35 9.24 2.17
CA ILE A 458 19.19 10.44 2.07
C ILE A 458 20.66 10.03 1.96
N LEU A 459 21.35 10.56 0.96
CA LEU A 459 22.77 10.25 0.67
C LEU A 459 23.72 10.78 1.78
N PRO A 460 24.91 10.17 1.92
CA PRO A 460 25.98 10.69 2.77
C PRO A 460 26.40 12.13 2.41
N SER A 461 26.85 12.91 3.40
CA SER A 461 27.27 14.32 3.21
C SER A 461 28.29 14.47 2.07
N SER A 462 29.26 13.55 1.95
CA SER A 462 30.25 13.58 0.87
C SER A 462 29.66 13.43 -0.53
N GLN A 463 28.60 12.64 -0.68
CA GLN A 463 27.90 12.47 -1.97
C GLN A 463 26.91 13.62 -2.19
N ARG A 464 26.23 14.11 -1.15
CA ARG A 464 25.34 15.28 -1.23
C ARG A 464 26.09 16.54 -1.66
N LYS A 465 27.32 16.75 -1.19
CA LYS A 465 28.17 17.87 -1.62
C LYS A 465 28.41 17.83 -3.13
N LYS A 466 28.71 16.64 -3.67
CA LYS A 466 28.93 16.44 -5.11
C LYS A 466 27.66 16.67 -5.91
N VAL A 467 26.53 16.10 -5.49
CA VAL A 467 25.22 16.25 -6.17
C VAL A 467 24.78 17.71 -6.18
N LYS A 468 24.78 18.38 -5.02
CA LYS A 468 24.34 19.78 -4.91
C LYS A 468 25.28 20.75 -5.64
N SER A 469 26.59 20.49 -5.68
CA SER A 469 27.54 21.29 -6.48
C SER A 469 27.27 21.24 -7.99
N LEU A 470 26.60 20.19 -8.46
CA LEU A 470 26.17 20.02 -9.86
C LEU A 470 24.78 20.64 -10.13
N GLU A 471 23.98 20.93 -9.10
CA GLU A 471 22.68 21.62 -9.23
C GLU A 471 22.83 23.13 -9.13
N SER A 472 23.87 23.63 -8.43
CA SER A 472 24.15 25.06 -8.26
C SER A 472 25.01 25.68 -9.37
N ARG A 473 25.33 24.93 -10.43
CA ARG A 473 26.08 25.36 -11.62
C ARG A 473 25.34 24.91 -12.86
#